data_AF-A0A451B127-F1
#
_entry.id   AF-A0A451B127-F1
#
_cell.length_a   1.000
_cell.length_b   1.000
_cell.length_c   1.000
_cell.angle_alpha   90.00
_cell.angle_beta   90.00
_cell.angle_gamma   90.00
#
_symmetry.space_group_name_H-M   'P 1'
#
loop_
_entity.id
_entity.type
_entity.pdbx_description
1 polymer ?
#
loop_
_entity_poly.entity_id
_entity_poly.type
_entity_poly.pdbx_seq_one_letter_code
_entity_poly.pdbx_strand_id
1 'polypeptide(L)'
;KIERWFKTVRGQLLIRLTNDDTGSLEALNRRLWAWVEGEYHQTPHHGLDGVTPLEKWAQSDSVRFPDPHDDLDNLFLFEERRKVQKDRTVSLNGMVYEVDAALLGETVTLRFDPSAPSGRPIQVCHQGQFIENARPVEPYANCFIKRNRPSRTLQADTSAPEPPPSGLKLRDLPVDNQED
;
A
#
# COMPACT_ATOMS: atom_id res chain seq x y z
N LYS A 1 -28.30 -5.59 -16.93
CA LYS A 1 -28.91 -5.12 -15.66
C LYS A 1 -28.67 -6.20 -14.59
N ILE A 2 -27.88 -5.92 -13.54
CA ILE A 2 -27.42 -6.93 -12.56
C ILE A 2 -28.52 -7.37 -11.55
N GLU A 3 -29.65 -6.68 -11.52
CA GLU A 3 -30.75 -6.89 -10.57
C GLU A 3 -31.32 -8.32 -10.56
N ARG A 4 -31.44 -8.97 -11.73
CA ARG A 4 -32.00 -10.34 -11.82
C ARG A 4 -31.06 -11.36 -11.20
N TRP A 5 -29.75 -11.22 -11.42
CA TRP A 5 -28.74 -12.09 -10.83
C TRP A 5 -28.77 -12.01 -9.30
N PHE A 6 -28.77 -10.79 -8.74
CA PHE A 6 -28.85 -10.62 -7.28
C PHE A 6 -30.13 -11.21 -6.67
N LYS A 7 -31.26 -11.16 -7.38
CA LYS A 7 -32.49 -11.82 -6.92
C LYS A 7 -32.33 -13.34 -6.86
N THR A 8 -31.70 -13.93 -7.88
CA THR A 8 -31.43 -15.38 -7.93
C THR A 8 -30.45 -15.80 -6.83
N VAL A 9 -29.36 -15.06 -6.62
CA VAL A 9 -28.40 -15.29 -5.53
C VAL A 9 -29.12 -15.28 -4.17
N ARG A 10 -29.94 -14.25 -3.91
CA ARG A 10 -30.71 -14.18 -2.66
C ARG A 10 -31.67 -15.36 -2.50
N GLY A 11 -32.41 -15.71 -3.55
CA GLY A 11 -33.46 -16.73 -3.49
C GLY A 11 -32.98 -18.18 -3.55
N GLN A 12 -31.74 -18.44 -3.96
CA GLN A 12 -31.24 -19.80 -4.17
C GLN A 12 -29.98 -20.11 -3.36
N LEU A 13 -29.03 -19.17 -3.31
CA LEU A 13 -27.77 -19.37 -2.59
C LEU A 13 -27.91 -18.93 -1.13
N LEU A 14 -28.26 -17.66 -0.89
CA LEU A 14 -28.16 -17.08 0.46
C LEU A 14 -29.06 -17.77 1.48
N ILE A 15 -30.25 -18.22 1.08
CA ILE A 15 -31.16 -18.96 1.98
C ILE A 15 -30.66 -20.35 2.37
N ARG A 16 -29.63 -20.88 1.68
CA ARG A 16 -29.04 -22.20 1.93
C ARG A 16 -27.67 -22.13 2.59
N LEU A 17 -27.20 -20.93 2.95
CA LEU A 17 -25.92 -20.78 3.64
C LEU A 17 -26.05 -21.28 5.08
N THR A 18 -25.03 -22.02 5.50
CA THR A 18 -24.86 -22.48 6.88
C THR A 18 -23.87 -21.58 7.62
N ASN A 19 -23.76 -21.76 8.94
CA ASN A 19 -22.75 -21.03 9.73
C ASN A 19 -21.33 -21.33 9.24
N ASP A 20 -21.05 -22.58 8.86
CA ASP A 20 -19.75 -23.01 8.33
C ASP A 20 -19.40 -22.28 7.03
N ASP A 21 -20.38 -22.06 6.15
CA ASP A 21 -20.19 -21.30 4.91
C ASP A 21 -19.87 -19.82 5.18
N THR A 22 -20.37 -19.26 6.29
CA THR A 22 -20.16 -17.85 6.66
C THR A 22 -18.98 -17.62 7.61
N GLY A 23 -18.28 -18.68 8.02
CA GLY A 23 -17.19 -18.62 8.99
C GLY A 23 -15.92 -17.92 8.48
N SER A 24 -15.73 -17.85 7.16
CA SER A 24 -14.63 -17.11 6.54
C SER A 24 -14.99 -16.68 5.11
N LEU A 25 -14.25 -15.71 4.56
CA LEU A 25 -14.43 -15.27 3.18
C LEU A 25 -14.13 -16.41 2.19
N GLU A 26 -13.12 -17.24 2.48
CA GLU A 26 -12.76 -18.39 1.67
C GLU A 26 -13.87 -19.45 1.67
N ALA A 27 -14.48 -19.72 2.83
CA ALA A 27 -15.61 -20.65 2.94
C ALA A 27 -16.81 -20.16 2.11
N LEU A 28 -17.14 -18.86 2.25
CA LEU A 28 -18.23 -18.25 1.49
C LEU A 28 -17.96 -18.28 -0.01
N ASN A 29 -16.73 -17.96 -0.44
CA ASN A 29 -16.32 -18.02 -1.83
C ASN A 29 -16.42 -19.45 -2.39
N ARG A 30 -15.96 -20.47 -1.66
CA ARG A 30 -16.11 -21.87 -2.09
C ARG A 30 -17.58 -22.24 -2.28
N ARG A 31 -18.44 -21.87 -1.32
CA ARG A 31 -19.87 -22.15 -1.40
C ARG A 31 -20.54 -21.46 -2.58
N LEU A 32 -20.15 -20.20 -2.85
CA LEU A 32 -20.59 -19.44 -4.02
C LEU A 32 -20.16 -20.10 -5.32
N TRP A 33 -18.88 -20.45 -5.48
CA TRP A 33 -18.36 -21.09 -6.69
C TRP A 33 -19.04 -22.42 -6.99
N ALA A 34 -19.19 -23.28 -5.97
CA ALA A 34 -19.89 -24.55 -6.13
C ALA A 34 -21.34 -24.37 -6.62
N TRP A 35 -22.05 -23.36 -6.12
CA TRP A 35 -23.40 -23.03 -6.59
C TRP A 35 -23.41 -22.44 -8.00
N VAL A 36 -22.47 -21.55 -8.31
CA VAL A 36 -22.37 -20.94 -9.65
C VAL A 36 -22.13 -22.01 -10.71
N GLU A 37 -21.15 -22.89 -10.50
CA GLU A 37 -20.77 -23.92 -11.46
C GLU A 37 -21.76 -25.09 -11.51
N GLY A 38 -22.25 -25.53 -10.34
CA GLY A 38 -23.11 -26.70 -10.24
C GLY A 38 -24.58 -26.44 -10.52
N GLU A 39 -25.10 -25.26 -10.17
CA GLU A 39 -26.53 -24.93 -10.32
C GLU A 39 -26.75 -23.81 -11.35
N TYR A 40 -26.16 -22.63 -11.14
CA TYR A 40 -26.53 -21.43 -11.91
C TYR A 40 -26.17 -21.55 -13.40
N HIS A 41 -24.95 -21.99 -13.71
CA HIS A 41 -24.48 -22.18 -15.09
C HIS A 41 -25.12 -23.37 -15.81
N GLN A 42 -25.72 -24.31 -15.07
CA GLN A 42 -26.38 -25.52 -15.61
C GLN A 42 -27.91 -25.38 -15.70
N THR A 43 -28.48 -24.33 -15.12
CA THR A 43 -29.94 -24.13 -15.13
C THR A 43 -30.35 -23.27 -16.34
N PRO A 44 -31.41 -23.63 -17.08
CA PRO A 44 -31.99 -22.78 -18.13
C PRO A 44 -32.42 -21.39 -17.64
N HIS A 45 -32.10 -20.33 -18.39
CA HIS A 45 -32.56 -18.97 -18.08
C HIS A 45 -33.53 -18.46 -19.16
N HIS A 46 -34.65 -17.89 -18.72
CA HIS A 46 -35.59 -17.22 -19.62
C HIS A 46 -34.93 -16.06 -20.39
N GLY A 47 -33.94 -15.38 -19.79
CA GLY A 47 -33.19 -14.31 -20.47
C GLY A 47 -32.26 -14.80 -21.58
N LEU A 48 -32.12 -16.11 -21.73
CA LEU A 48 -31.31 -16.79 -22.75
C LEU A 48 -32.19 -17.74 -23.57
N ASP A 49 -33.47 -17.43 -23.75
CA ASP A 49 -34.41 -18.25 -24.53
C ASP A 49 -34.48 -19.73 -24.08
N GLY A 50 -34.27 -19.97 -22.78
CA GLY A 50 -34.32 -21.32 -22.22
C GLY A 50 -33.05 -22.14 -22.39
N VAL A 51 -31.95 -21.57 -22.91
CA VAL A 51 -30.63 -22.22 -22.82
C VAL A 51 -29.93 -21.92 -21.50
N THR A 52 -28.96 -22.74 -21.15
CA THR A 52 -28.12 -22.52 -19.96
C THR A 52 -27.03 -21.47 -20.24
N PRO A 53 -26.54 -20.74 -19.22
CA PRO A 53 -25.45 -19.81 -19.38
C PRO A 53 -24.18 -20.48 -19.91
N LEU A 54 -23.93 -21.73 -19.50
CA LEU A 54 -22.78 -22.51 -19.95
C LEU A 54 -22.88 -22.83 -21.45
N GLU A 55 -24.03 -23.32 -21.92
CA GLU A 55 -24.25 -23.58 -23.35
C GLU A 55 -24.13 -22.31 -24.17
N LYS A 56 -24.71 -21.20 -23.68
CA LYS A 56 -24.62 -19.93 -24.39
C LYS A 56 -23.17 -19.44 -24.50
N TRP A 57 -22.38 -19.62 -23.44
CA TRP A 57 -20.96 -19.30 -23.44
C TRP A 57 -20.17 -20.20 -24.40
N ALA A 58 -20.45 -21.51 -24.44
CA ALA A 58 -19.80 -22.45 -25.35
C ALA A 58 -20.10 -22.19 -26.83
N GLN A 59 -21.25 -21.57 -27.13
CA GLN A 59 -21.63 -21.12 -28.48
C GLN A 59 -21.03 -19.76 -28.87
N SER A 60 -20.40 -19.05 -27.93
CA SER A 60 -19.77 -17.75 -28.20
C SER A 60 -18.58 -17.92 -29.13
N ASP A 61 -18.38 -16.94 -30.01
CA ASP A 61 -17.18 -16.84 -30.83
C ASP A 61 -15.91 -16.71 -29.96
N SER A 62 -14.76 -16.92 -30.61
CA SER A 62 -13.42 -16.90 -30.01
C SER A 62 -13.20 -15.72 -29.08
N VAL A 63 -12.79 -16.00 -27.85
CA VAL A 63 -12.35 -14.99 -26.89
C VAL A 63 -11.08 -14.32 -27.41
N ARG A 64 -11.04 -12.98 -27.42
CA ARG A 64 -9.80 -12.25 -27.67
C ARG A 64 -8.97 -12.26 -26.40
N PHE A 65 -7.86 -12.97 -26.44
CA PHE A 65 -6.87 -12.94 -25.38
C PHE A 65 -5.96 -11.72 -25.54
N PRO A 66 -5.46 -11.15 -24.42
CA PRO A 66 -4.39 -10.16 -24.47
C PRO A 66 -3.13 -10.76 -25.11
N ASP A 67 -2.23 -9.90 -25.62
CA ASP A 67 -0.96 -10.36 -26.19
C ASP A 67 -0.14 -11.01 -25.05
N PRO A 68 0.52 -12.16 -25.28
CA PRO A 68 1.40 -12.76 -24.27
C PRO A 68 2.51 -11.84 -23.74
N HIS A 69 2.84 -10.78 -24.48
CA HIS A 69 3.84 -9.78 -24.09
C HIS A 69 3.24 -8.60 -23.30
N ASP A 70 1.92 -8.53 -23.15
CA ASP A 70 1.28 -7.49 -22.34
C ASP A 70 1.56 -7.74 -20.85
N ASP A 71 2.13 -6.74 -20.18
CA ASP A 71 2.32 -6.73 -18.73
C ASP A 71 1.00 -6.39 -18.01
N LEU A 72 0.12 -7.39 -17.92
CA LEU A 72 -1.19 -7.24 -17.29
C LEU A 72 -1.10 -6.91 -15.80
N ASP A 73 -0.08 -7.42 -15.11
CA ASP A 73 0.13 -7.18 -13.67
C ASP A 73 0.30 -5.67 -13.41
N ASN A 74 0.96 -4.97 -14.32
CA ASN A 74 1.13 -3.52 -14.27
C ASN A 74 -0.20 -2.74 -14.21
N LEU A 75 -1.25 -3.26 -14.86
CA LEU A 75 -2.57 -2.61 -14.94
C LEU A 75 -3.32 -2.64 -13.61
N PHE A 76 -2.98 -3.58 -12.73
CA PHE A 76 -3.67 -3.78 -11.45
C PHE A 76 -2.90 -3.21 -10.26
N LEU A 77 -1.78 -2.54 -10.49
CA LEU A 77 -1.04 -1.85 -9.43
C LEU A 77 -1.86 -0.67 -8.89
N PHE A 78 -1.91 -0.59 -7.56
CA PHE A 78 -2.50 0.54 -6.86
C PHE A 78 -1.55 1.71 -6.87
N GLU A 79 -2.09 2.92 -6.99
CA GLU A 79 -1.31 4.14 -7.04
C GLU A 79 -1.50 4.98 -5.79
N GLU A 80 -0.39 5.44 -5.22
CA GLU A 80 -0.42 6.40 -4.12
C GLU A 80 0.64 7.49 -4.28
N ARG A 81 0.23 8.75 -4.08
CA ARG A 81 1.14 9.89 -4.17
C ARG A 81 1.83 10.15 -2.83
N ARG A 82 3.16 10.27 -2.88
CA ARG A 82 4.01 10.54 -1.73
C ARG A 82 5.08 11.56 -2.06
N LYS A 83 5.41 12.39 -1.08
CA LYS A 83 6.54 13.31 -1.18
C LYS A 83 7.81 12.61 -0.73
N VAL A 84 8.86 12.71 -1.52
CA VAL A 84 10.19 12.18 -1.16
C VAL A 84 10.79 13.03 -0.04
N GLN A 85 11.20 12.36 1.03
CA GLN A 85 11.84 12.99 2.18
C GLN A 85 13.29 13.37 1.90
N LYS A 86 13.84 14.28 2.70
CA LYS A 86 15.22 14.79 2.52
C LYS A 86 16.31 13.72 2.67
N ASP A 87 15.99 12.61 3.32
CA ASP A 87 16.86 11.46 3.49
C ASP A 87 16.75 10.42 2.36
N ARG A 88 16.10 10.79 1.24
CA ARG A 88 15.90 9.93 0.05
C ARG A 88 15.00 8.74 0.33
N THR A 89 13.96 8.95 1.15
CA THR A 89 12.99 7.92 1.48
C THR A 89 11.55 8.31 1.20
N VAL A 90 10.69 7.30 1.03
CA VAL A 90 9.23 7.43 0.99
C VAL A 90 8.59 6.39 1.90
N SER A 91 7.48 6.73 2.53
CA SER A 91 6.72 5.81 3.38
C SER A 91 5.42 5.35 2.71
N LEU A 92 5.18 4.04 2.75
CA LEU A 92 3.99 3.40 2.19
C LEU A 92 3.59 2.22 3.09
N ASN A 93 2.35 2.23 3.57
CA ASN A 93 1.78 1.16 4.41
C ASN A 93 2.66 0.76 5.62
N GLY A 94 3.28 1.75 6.27
CA GLY A 94 4.15 1.52 7.45
C GLY A 94 5.57 1.06 7.12
N MET A 95 5.90 0.85 5.84
CA MET A 95 7.25 0.54 5.37
C MET A 95 7.91 1.78 4.78
N VAL A 96 9.24 1.84 4.87
CA VAL A 96 10.05 2.92 4.29
C VAL A 96 10.85 2.34 3.13
N TYR A 97 10.88 3.06 2.01
CA TYR A 97 11.58 2.66 0.79
C TYR A 97 12.63 3.70 0.41
N GLU A 98 13.77 3.24 -0.08
CA GLU A 98 14.86 4.06 -0.62
C GLU A 98 14.55 4.47 -2.06
N VAL A 99 14.75 5.74 -2.38
CA VAL A 99 14.50 6.31 -3.71
C VAL A 99 15.70 7.14 -4.19
N ASP A 100 15.75 7.43 -5.48
CA ASP A 100 16.80 8.22 -6.12
C ASP A 100 16.88 9.63 -5.50
N ALA A 101 18.11 10.07 -5.26
CA ALA A 101 18.44 11.41 -4.81
C ALA A 101 17.90 12.52 -5.74
N ALA A 102 17.75 12.23 -7.03
CA ALA A 102 17.19 13.15 -8.01
C ALA A 102 15.73 13.52 -7.72
N LEU A 103 15.00 12.69 -6.96
CA LEU A 103 13.59 12.88 -6.63
C LEU A 103 13.39 13.60 -5.28
N LEU A 104 14.46 14.06 -4.63
CA LEU A 104 14.39 14.70 -3.31
C LEU A 104 13.45 15.92 -3.29
N GLY A 105 12.43 15.87 -2.43
CA GLY A 105 11.46 16.93 -2.28
C GLY A 105 10.35 16.94 -3.32
N GLU A 106 10.43 16.09 -4.35
CA GLU A 106 9.40 15.93 -5.36
C GLU A 106 8.23 15.07 -4.87
N THR A 107 7.08 15.20 -5.52
CA THR A 107 5.93 14.31 -5.29
C THR A 107 5.91 13.24 -6.37
N VAL A 108 6.09 11.99 -5.95
CA VAL A 108 6.13 10.82 -6.80
C VAL A 108 4.85 10.00 -6.65
N THR A 109 4.54 9.20 -7.66
CA THR A 109 3.47 8.20 -7.63
C THR A 109 4.09 6.84 -7.40
N LEU A 110 3.74 6.21 -6.29
CA LEU A 110 4.15 4.86 -5.95
C LEU A 110 3.12 3.89 -6.52
N ARG A 111 3.57 2.88 -7.29
CA ARG A 111 2.70 1.83 -7.84
C ARG A 111 3.08 0.49 -7.21
N PHE A 112 2.11 -0.20 -6.61
CA PHE A 112 2.35 -1.42 -5.84
C PHE A 112 1.15 -2.38 -5.89
N ASP A 113 1.41 -3.67 -5.69
CA ASP A 113 0.36 -4.68 -5.54
C ASP A 113 -0.08 -4.74 -4.07
N PRO A 114 -1.36 -4.44 -3.73
CA PRO A 114 -1.84 -4.46 -2.36
C PRO A 114 -1.97 -5.88 -1.77
N SER A 115 -2.00 -6.91 -2.61
CA SER A 115 -2.05 -8.31 -2.20
C SER A 115 -0.66 -8.89 -1.93
N ALA A 116 0.39 -8.23 -2.43
CA ALA A 116 1.76 -8.65 -2.22
C ALA A 116 2.21 -8.41 -0.76
N PRO A 117 3.09 -9.30 -0.23
CA PRO A 117 3.68 -9.08 1.09
C PRO A 117 4.43 -7.76 1.19
N SER A 118 4.36 -7.12 2.37
CA SER A 118 5.15 -5.93 2.69
C SER A 118 6.65 -6.16 2.48
N GLY A 119 7.35 -5.16 1.96
CA GLY A 119 8.80 -5.23 1.72
C GLY A 119 9.18 -5.69 0.32
N ARG A 120 8.23 -5.94 -0.59
CA ARG A 120 8.56 -6.05 -2.01
C ARG A 120 8.94 -4.69 -2.59
N PRO A 121 9.81 -4.65 -3.62
CA PRO A 121 10.10 -3.41 -4.33
C PRO A 121 8.81 -2.80 -4.92
N ILE A 122 8.73 -1.48 -4.89
CA ILE A 122 7.58 -0.72 -5.43
C ILE A 122 8.03 0.14 -6.60
N GLN A 123 7.18 0.33 -7.60
CA GLN A 123 7.50 1.20 -8.72
C GLN A 123 7.37 2.66 -8.31
N VAL A 124 8.34 3.48 -8.67
CA VAL A 124 8.32 4.93 -8.47
C VAL A 124 8.17 5.60 -9.82
N CYS A 125 7.08 6.33 -9.99
CA CYS A 125 6.80 7.12 -11.18
C CYS A 125 6.85 8.61 -10.85
N HIS A 126 7.44 9.40 -11.73
CA HIS A 126 7.47 10.86 -11.64
C HIS A 126 6.97 11.44 -12.96
N GLN A 127 6.05 12.40 -12.90
CA GLN A 127 5.44 13.03 -14.09
C GLN A 127 4.84 12.02 -15.10
N GLY A 128 4.29 10.92 -14.61
CA GLY A 128 3.71 9.86 -15.44
C GLY A 128 4.73 8.91 -16.09
N GLN A 129 6.02 9.07 -15.81
CA GLN A 129 7.07 8.18 -16.29
C GLN A 129 7.58 7.30 -15.15
N PHE A 130 7.79 6.01 -15.44
CA PHE A 130 8.50 5.11 -14.55
C PHE A 130 9.96 5.54 -14.42
N ILE A 131 10.45 5.63 -13.19
CA ILE A 131 11.84 6.01 -12.88
C ILE A 131 12.61 4.79 -12.40
N GLU A 132 12.15 4.13 -11.33
CA GLU A 132 12.86 3.01 -10.71
C GLU A 132 11.95 2.11 -9.86
N ASN A 133 12.51 0.99 -9.41
CA ASN A 133 11.92 0.14 -8.38
C ASN A 133 12.58 0.41 -7.02
N ALA A 134 11.87 1.10 -6.13
CA ALA A 134 12.34 1.43 -4.80
C ALA A 134 12.34 0.20 -3.89
N ARG A 135 13.46 -0.03 -3.19
CA ARG A 135 13.64 -1.16 -2.27
C ARG A 135 13.31 -0.74 -0.84
N PRO A 136 12.81 -1.64 0.01
CA PRO A 136 12.63 -1.31 1.43
C PRO A 136 13.98 -0.93 2.04
N VAL A 137 13.96 0.08 2.90
CA VAL A 137 15.11 0.46 3.73
C VAL A 137 15.46 -0.72 4.62
N GLU A 138 16.73 -1.07 4.70
CA GLU A 138 17.26 -2.03 5.68
C GLU A 138 17.94 -1.26 6.84
N PRO A 139 17.23 -1.00 7.96
CA PRO A 139 17.76 -0.12 9.01
C PRO A 139 19.01 -0.69 9.67
N TYR A 140 19.09 -2.02 9.77
CA TYR A 140 20.23 -2.73 10.36
C TYR A 140 21.46 -2.69 9.46
N ALA A 141 21.32 -2.79 8.14
CA ALA A 141 22.47 -2.59 7.25
C ALA A 141 22.93 -1.12 7.28
N ASN A 142 21.98 -0.19 7.27
CA ASN A 142 22.24 1.24 7.24
C ASN A 142 22.94 1.78 8.50
N CYS A 143 22.82 1.11 9.65
CA CYS A 143 23.52 1.54 10.87
C CYS A 143 25.04 1.26 10.84
N PHE A 144 25.50 0.31 10.02
CA PHE A 144 26.95 0.04 9.84
C PHE A 144 27.60 0.90 8.75
N ILE A 145 26.81 1.57 7.91
CA ILE A 145 27.31 2.47 6.89
C ILE A 145 27.83 3.75 7.58
N LYS A 146 29.15 3.90 7.62
CA LYS A 146 29.79 5.11 8.12
C LYS A 146 29.43 6.27 7.19
N ARG A 147 28.70 7.26 7.72
CA ARG A 147 28.50 8.54 7.02
C ARG A 147 29.88 9.13 6.75
N ASN A 148 30.22 9.29 5.47
CA ASN A 148 31.43 9.96 5.07
C ASN A 148 31.25 11.45 5.37
N ARG A 149 31.48 11.83 6.63
CA ARG A 149 31.48 13.22 7.07
C ARG A 149 32.87 13.74 6.73
N PRO A 150 33.04 14.60 5.71
CA PRO A 150 34.32 15.27 5.55
C PRO A 150 34.53 16.08 6.83
N SER A 151 35.57 15.74 7.59
CA SER A 151 35.98 16.38 8.84
C SER A 151 36.31 17.88 8.67
N ARG A 152 36.23 18.40 7.44
CA ARG A 152 36.71 19.71 7.03
C ARG A 152 35.70 20.85 7.25
N THR A 153 34.44 20.57 7.58
CA THR A 153 33.42 21.58 7.93
C THR A 153 33.15 21.72 9.43
N LEU A 154 33.86 20.97 10.28
CA LEU A 154 33.93 21.30 11.71
C LEU A 154 35.03 22.35 11.89
N GLN A 155 34.66 23.63 11.88
CA GLN A 155 35.49 24.64 12.54
C GLN A 155 35.46 24.32 14.04
N ALA A 156 36.50 23.62 14.51
CA ALA A 156 36.71 23.31 15.91
C ALA A 156 37.50 24.44 16.62
N ASP A 157 37.33 25.68 16.17
CA ASP A 157 38.05 26.83 16.71
C ASP A 157 37.11 28.02 16.86
N THR A 158 36.11 27.84 17.72
CA THR A 158 35.56 28.95 18.47
C THR A 158 35.39 28.43 19.87
N SER A 159 36.14 28.99 20.82
CA SER A 159 35.87 28.80 22.23
C SER A 159 34.39 29.04 22.47
N ALA A 160 33.74 28.15 23.23
CA ALA A 160 32.35 28.35 23.63
C ALA A 160 32.22 29.79 24.17
N PRO A 161 31.26 30.60 23.68
CA PRO A 161 31.05 31.93 24.22
C PRO A 161 30.81 31.79 25.72
N GLU A 162 31.55 32.55 26.52
CA GLU A 162 31.35 32.56 27.97
C GLU A 162 29.86 32.84 28.24
N PRO A 163 29.20 32.06 29.11
CA PRO A 163 27.83 32.34 29.48
C PRO A 163 27.76 33.79 29.97
N PRO A 164 26.74 34.57 29.56
CA PRO A 164 26.59 35.94 30.05
C PRO A 164 26.62 35.91 31.57
N PRO A 165 27.31 36.86 32.23
CA PRO A 165 27.38 36.90 33.68
C PRO A 165 25.94 36.92 34.22
N SER A 166 25.58 35.90 34.99
CA SER A 166 24.27 35.81 35.60
C SER A 166 24.03 37.07 36.43
N GLY A 167 23.01 37.85 36.07
CA GLY A 167 22.70 39.13 36.72
C GLY A 167 22.18 39.01 38.16
N LEU A 168 22.01 37.78 38.65
CA LEU A 168 21.58 37.48 40.01
C LEU A 168 22.72 36.81 40.76
N LYS A 169 23.36 37.56 41.67
CA LYS A 169 24.26 36.96 42.65
C LYS A 169 23.41 36.31 43.74
N LEU A 170 23.74 35.08 44.12
CA LEU A 170 23.06 34.34 45.20
C LEU A 170 23.00 35.13 46.53
N ARG A 171 23.90 36.10 46.71
CA ARG A 171 23.97 36.98 47.90
C ARG A 171 22.92 38.09 47.92
N ASP A 172 22.27 38.34 46.78
CA ASP A 172 21.26 39.38 46.59
C ASP A 172 19.83 38.81 46.58
N LEU A 173 19.69 37.50 46.81
CA LEU A 173 18.37 36.90 47.01
C LEU A 173 17.83 37.32 48.38
N PRO A 174 16.62 37.90 48.47
CA PRO A 174 16.00 38.16 49.75
C PRO A 174 15.79 36.82 50.46
N VAL A 175 16.35 36.69 51.65
CA VAL A 175 16.01 35.60 52.57
C VAL A 175 14.62 35.91 53.09
N ASP A 176 13.63 35.15 52.61
CA ASP A 176 12.25 35.25 53.08
C ASP A 176 12.20 34.62 54.48
N ASN A 177 12.46 35.44 55.51
CA ASN A 177 12.12 35.10 56.88
C ASN A 177 10.63 35.41 57.06
N GLN A 178 9.79 34.43 56.74
CA GLN A 178 8.44 34.36 57.29
C GLN A 178 8.48 33.45 58.52
N GLU A 179 8.67 34.07 59.68
CA GLU A 179 8.15 33.57 60.95
C GLU A 179 6.74 34.12 61.12
N ASP A 180 5.74 33.24 61.03
CA ASP A 180 4.63 33.07 61.99
C ASP A 180 3.79 31.83 61.61
#